data_AF-A0A945X6X3-F1
#
_entry.id   AF-A0A945X6X3-F1
#
_cell.length_a   1.000
_cell.length_b   1.000
_cell.length_c   1.000
_cell.angle_alpha   90.00
_cell.angle_beta   90.00
_cell.angle_gamma   90.00
#
_symmetry.space_group_name_H-M   'P 1'
#
loop_
_entity.id
_entity.type
_entity.pdbx_description
1 polymer ?
#
loop_
_entity_poly.entity_id
_entity_poly.type
_entity_poly.pdbx_seq_one_letter_code
_entity_poly.pdbx_strand_id
1 'polypeptide(L)'
;MRSSRYYWTAVCLLAMPCGHIPGQEEAPKMRLRPEIREDVVGCGLYQLSGYDDHLDGLACPDLSGHKLMKRWSALEPQEGVHDWTVLDRPIQKIGAAGKRFMISPIIPDGGVPQWVFDAGATWITKLEGAYPVDGTNFYVDVVAGGQVKAAFQNLHRELKWRSHSMDLTSLAGQNVVLRLSTDCGKRAYYDNALWGRPRIVAASTRSGALTEAADDVKVVSNLQQACDSANVYIVVDGERRPLGQRAQFGTCSDRPCGGIAQPSIYMHPPWNDADGRAGEPKVKRVVAEFAVELPKKTPNSSLLFTFELGIRDLPSGRAYRYQTPVYWHPVLREKYKQFIMALGRRYDGEPGLELVYVGTGTYGETIISPDLWKGWDTEKAEEWRQAGLTHDAWVAYVNEIVDTYVAAFPRTPVGLQISGSGLPNNARAARAVAEHAATKRVEVQYDGATGQPFQWGGEMYITLLKPLSSQTSWGLETYGPSPGAGGGRWQGDFGDFVDCIAKHVPNYALVWYQDVVKATPELEGHDPEWAQHMRRCLESVSPGPSTHIPAKDMPENTLPAKP
;
A
#
# COMPACT_ATOMS: atom_id res chain seq x y z
N MET A 1 -56.11 -36.91 -16.77
CA MET A 1 -56.06 -37.59 -18.09
C MET A 1 -54.64 -37.43 -18.62
N ARG A 2 -53.78 -38.44 -18.42
CA ARG A 2 -53.19 -39.34 -19.44
C ARG A 2 -52.49 -38.62 -20.63
N SER A 3 -51.16 -38.56 -20.50
CA SER A 3 -50.09 -38.96 -21.44
C SER A 3 -50.36 -39.14 -22.94
N SER A 4 -49.33 -38.75 -23.73
CA SER A 4 -48.65 -39.51 -24.81
C SER A 4 -48.50 -38.72 -26.12
N ARG A 5 -47.28 -38.38 -26.55
CA ARG A 5 -46.31 -39.10 -27.42
C ARG A 5 -46.43 -38.76 -28.93
N TYR A 6 -45.37 -38.12 -29.43
CA TYR A 6 -44.57 -38.35 -30.67
C TYR A 6 -45.20 -38.88 -31.97
N TYR A 7 -44.88 -38.21 -33.10
CA TYR A 7 -44.45 -38.79 -34.39
C TYR A 7 -43.44 -37.83 -35.08
N TRP A 8 -42.16 -38.20 -35.27
CA TRP A 8 -41.49 -38.75 -36.49
C TRP A 8 -41.45 -37.75 -37.68
N THR A 9 -40.31 -37.45 -38.33
CA THR A 9 -39.54 -38.36 -39.21
C THR A 9 -38.07 -37.94 -39.44
N ALA A 10 -37.21 -38.96 -39.41
CA ALA A 10 -35.84 -39.16 -39.91
C ALA A 10 -35.67 -38.87 -41.44
N VAL A 11 -34.53 -38.80 -42.14
CA VAL A 11 -33.07 -39.06 -41.97
C VAL A 11 -32.39 -38.61 -43.29
N CYS A 12 -31.10 -38.24 -43.27
CA CYS A 12 -30.07 -38.80 -44.18
C CYS A 12 -28.66 -38.30 -43.84
N LEU A 13 -27.80 -39.27 -43.50
CA LEU A 13 -26.38 -39.20 -43.18
C LEU A 13 -25.53 -39.46 -44.43
N LEU A 14 -24.37 -38.80 -44.52
CA LEU A 14 -23.17 -39.32 -45.20
C LEU A 14 -21.92 -39.04 -44.33
N ALA A 15 -21.09 -40.08 -44.18
CA ALA A 15 -19.94 -40.20 -43.29
C ALA A 15 -18.61 -39.73 -43.95
N MET A 16 -17.80 -38.89 -43.27
CA MET A 16 -16.44 -39.09 -42.65
C MET A 16 -15.28 -39.58 -43.56
N PRO A 17 -13.96 -39.33 -43.29
CA PRO A 17 -13.32 -38.86 -42.05
C PRO A 17 -12.09 -37.89 -42.16
N CYS A 18 -11.62 -37.46 -40.97
CA CYS A 18 -10.21 -37.31 -40.54
C CYS A 18 -9.76 -35.89 -40.11
N GLY A 19 -9.55 -35.71 -38.80
CA GLY A 19 -8.51 -34.83 -38.27
C GLY A 19 -8.93 -33.70 -37.31
N HIS A 20 -8.60 -33.91 -36.03
CA HIS A 20 -8.40 -32.94 -34.95
C HIS A 20 -9.63 -32.23 -34.32
N ILE A 21 -9.71 -32.37 -32.99
CA ILE A 21 -10.71 -31.78 -32.10
C ILE A 21 -10.31 -30.33 -31.76
N PRO A 22 -11.24 -29.37 -31.85
CA PRO A 22 -11.18 -28.18 -31.00
C PRO A 22 -12.50 -27.98 -30.24
N GLY A 23 -12.44 -28.25 -28.94
CA GLY A 23 -13.30 -27.58 -27.95
C GLY A 23 -12.60 -26.32 -27.48
N GLN A 24 -13.07 -25.18 -27.95
CA GLN A 24 -13.12 -23.92 -27.20
C GLN A 24 -14.35 -23.18 -27.71
N GLU A 25 -15.50 -23.41 -27.06
CA GLU A 25 -16.61 -22.49 -27.19
C GLU A 25 -16.15 -21.15 -26.59
N GLU A 26 -16.04 -20.14 -27.43
CA GLU A 26 -15.83 -18.76 -26.99
C GLU A 26 -16.90 -18.40 -25.95
N ALA A 27 -16.46 -17.93 -24.79
CA ALA A 27 -17.35 -17.38 -23.79
C ALA A 27 -18.26 -16.31 -24.45
N PRO A 28 -19.56 -16.27 -24.13
CA PRO A 28 -20.46 -15.31 -24.74
C PRO A 28 -19.97 -13.90 -24.43
N LYS A 29 -19.76 -13.08 -25.47
CA LYS A 29 -19.47 -11.65 -25.33
C LYS A 29 -20.52 -11.03 -24.39
N MET A 30 -20.06 -10.69 -23.20
CA MET A 30 -20.85 -10.12 -22.12
C MET A 30 -21.49 -8.83 -22.62
N ARG A 31 -22.83 -8.84 -22.77
CA ARG A 31 -23.60 -7.60 -22.90
C ARG A 31 -23.54 -6.89 -21.56
N LEU A 32 -22.80 -5.78 -21.51
CA LEU A 32 -22.93 -4.78 -20.46
C LEU A 32 -24.41 -4.38 -20.36
N ARG A 33 -24.91 -4.15 -19.15
CA ARG A 33 -26.31 -3.78 -18.89
C ARG A 33 -26.71 -2.59 -19.78
N PRO A 34 -27.97 -2.55 -20.27
CA PRO A 34 -28.47 -1.35 -20.91
C PRO A 34 -28.54 -0.24 -19.85
N GLU A 35 -27.99 0.94 -20.17
CA GLU A 35 -28.06 2.23 -19.44
C GLU A 35 -26.84 2.72 -18.64
N ILE A 36 -25.64 2.13 -18.77
CA ILE A 36 -24.42 2.95 -18.60
C ILE A 36 -24.03 3.48 -19.97
N ARG A 37 -24.43 4.73 -20.20
CA ARG A 37 -24.10 5.51 -21.40
C ARG A 37 -22.58 5.63 -21.53
N GLU A 38 -22.01 5.11 -22.63
CA GLU A 38 -20.57 5.18 -22.96
C GLU A 38 -20.03 6.63 -22.97
N ASP A 39 -20.93 7.64 -23.00
CA ASP A 39 -20.69 9.08 -22.98
C ASP A 39 -20.59 9.73 -21.58
N VAL A 40 -20.79 9.00 -20.46
CA VAL A 40 -20.62 9.57 -19.11
C VAL A 40 -19.28 9.14 -18.50
N VAL A 41 -18.21 9.79 -18.96
CA VAL A 41 -16.97 10.03 -18.21
C VAL A 41 -17.15 11.40 -17.57
N GLY A 42 -16.97 11.55 -16.24
CA GLY A 42 -17.05 12.88 -15.62
C GLY A 42 -17.94 13.05 -14.39
N CYS A 43 -18.45 11.97 -13.77
CA CYS A 43 -19.16 12.05 -12.47
C CYS A 43 -19.35 10.67 -11.81
N GLY A 44 -19.59 10.66 -10.50
CA GLY A 44 -20.04 9.45 -9.80
C GLY A 44 -19.70 9.43 -8.30
N LEU A 45 -20.12 8.34 -7.66
CA LEU A 45 -19.86 8.05 -6.25
C LEU A 45 -18.78 6.97 -6.13
N TYR A 46 -17.65 7.31 -5.51
CA TYR A 46 -16.46 6.44 -5.46
C TYR A 46 -16.07 6.11 -4.03
N GLN A 47 -15.68 4.86 -3.80
CA GLN A 47 -15.20 4.41 -2.50
C GLN A 47 -13.72 4.76 -2.32
N LEU A 48 -13.38 5.36 -1.19
CA LEU A 48 -12.02 5.48 -0.71
C LEU A 48 -11.57 4.14 -0.10
N SER A 49 -10.68 3.42 -0.78
CA SER A 49 -10.27 2.06 -0.38
C SER A 49 -9.17 2.02 0.69
N GLY A 50 -8.68 3.19 1.14
CA GLY A 50 -7.50 3.30 2.02
C GLY A 50 -6.24 2.70 1.40
N TYR A 51 -5.25 2.38 2.23
CA TYR A 51 -3.97 1.81 1.79
C TYR A 51 -4.02 0.31 1.45
N ASP A 52 -5.03 -0.42 1.97
CA ASP A 52 -5.05 -1.88 2.03
C ASP A 52 -6.03 -2.54 1.04
N ASP A 53 -6.48 -1.80 0.01
CA ASP A 53 -7.46 -2.28 -0.99
C ASP A 53 -8.72 -2.86 -0.36
N HIS A 54 -9.38 -2.09 0.51
CA HIS A 54 -10.74 -2.44 0.90
C HIS A 54 -11.63 -2.41 -0.35
N LEU A 55 -12.03 -3.58 -0.81
CA LEU A 55 -12.89 -3.78 -2.01
C LEU A 55 -14.23 -4.42 -1.63
N ASP A 56 -14.56 -4.45 -0.34
CA ASP A 56 -15.78 -5.07 0.17
C ASP A 56 -17.05 -4.42 -0.43
N GLY A 57 -16.99 -3.12 -0.71
CA GLY A 57 -18.05 -2.37 -1.40
C GLY A 57 -18.24 -2.68 -2.88
N LEU A 58 -17.53 -3.64 -3.48
CA LEU A 58 -17.73 -4.06 -4.87
C LEU A 58 -19.16 -4.53 -5.14
N ALA A 59 -19.86 -5.09 -4.14
CA ALA A 59 -21.25 -5.51 -4.28
C ALA A 59 -22.26 -4.35 -4.16
N CYS A 60 -21.83 -3.15 -3.74
CA CYS A 60 -22.72 -1.99 -3.55
C CYS A 60 -23.34 -1.56 -4.88
N PRO A 61 -24.67 -1.61 -5.06
CA PRO A 61 -25.30 -1.27 -6.34
C PRO A 61 -25.19 0.22 -6.67
N ASP A 62 -25.18 1.08 -5.64
CA ASP A 62 -25.16 2.55 -5.78
C ASP A 62 -23.73 3.13 -5.84
N LEU A 63 -22.70 2.27 -5.98
CA LEU A 63 -21.30 2.69 -6.09
C LEU A 63 -20.82 2.68 -7.54
N SER A 64 -20.29 3.81 -8.04
CA SER A 64 -19.73 3.92 -9.40
C SER A 64 -18.36 3.26 -9.52
N GLY A 65 -17.54 3.30 -8.47
CA GLY A 65 -16.17 2.83 -8.54
C GLY A 65 -15.37 2.94 -7.25
N HIS A 66 -14.06 2.72 -7.36
CA HIS A 66 -13.13 2.76 -6.23
C HIS A 66 -11.93 3.66 -6.54
N LYS A 67 -11.53 4.49 -5.57
CA LYS A 67 -10.24 5.17 -5.56
C LYS A 67 -9.19 4.28 -4.89
N LEU A 68 -8.14 3.97 -5.65
CA LEU A 68 -7.01 3.15 -5.23
C LEU A 68 -5.86 4.07 -4.78
N MET A 69 -5.63 4.13 -3.47
CA MET A 69 -4.57 4.92 -2.86
C MET A 69 -3.33 4.06 -2.67
N LYS A 70 -2.28 4.30 -3.47
CA LYS A 70 -1.07 3.45 -3.47
C LYS A 70 0.17 4.25 -3.16
N ARG A 71 0.97 3.77 -2.21
CA ARG A 71 2.29 4.35 -1.92
C ARG A 71 3.20 4.24 -3.14
N TRP A 72 3.91 5.32 -3.48
CA TRP A 72 4.90 5.28 -4.56
C TRP A 72 5.98 4.20 -4.28
N SER A 73 6.41 4.02 -3.03
CA SER A 73 7.35 2.98 -2.58
C SER A 73 6.91 1.55 -2.88
N ALA A 74 5.59 1.28 -2.96
CA ALA A 74 5.07 -0.01 -3.36
C ALA A 74 5.04 -0.16 -4.89
N LEU A 75 4.84 0.93 -5.62
CA LEU A 75 4.76 0.94 -7.08
C LEU A 75 6.14 0.95 -7.74
N GLU A 76 7.15 1.52 -7.09
CA GLU A 76 8.53 1.60 -7.54
C GLU A 76 9.52 1.30 -6.40
N PRO A 77 9.63 0.03 -5.97
CA PRO A 77 10.46 -0.35 -4.82
C PRO A 77 11.96 -0.12 -5.03
N GLN A 78 12.43 -0.07 -6.28
CA GLN A 78 13.80 0.32 -6.65
C GLN A 78 13.73 1.27 -7.84
N GLU A 79 14.73 2.14 -7.99
CA GLU A 79 14.77 3.11 -9.08
C GLU A 79 14.59 2.44 -10.45
N GLY A 80 13.54 2.82 -11.18
CA GLY A 80 13.19 2.27 -12.49
C GLY A 80 12.55 0.88 -12.48
N VAL A 81 12.48 0.19 -11.33
CA VAL A 81 11.88 -1.13 -11.18
C VAL A 81 10.49 -0.99 -10.58
N HIS A 82 9.47 -1.25 -11.40
CA HIS A 82 8.07 -1.03 -11.04
C HIS A 82 7.35 -2.34 -10.70
N ASP A 83 6.56 -2.34 -9.63
CA ASP A 83 5.60 -3.42 -9.31
C ASP A 83 4.18 -2.96 -9.59
N TRP A 84 3.75 -3.14 -10.84
CA TRP A 84 2.40 -2.80 -11.28
C TRP A 84 1.32 -3.75 -10.73
N THR A 85 1.69 -4.91 -10.19
CA THR A 85 0.72 -5.89 -9.68
C THR A 85 -0.09 -5.35 -8.49
N VAL A 86 0.47 -4.36 -7.80
CA VAL A 86 -0.17 -3.59 -6.72
C VAL A 86 -1.43 -2.86 -7.20
N LEU A 87 -1.47 -2.41 -8.46
CA LEU A 87 -2.64 -1.77 -9.08
C LEU A 87 -3.42 -2.76 -9.96
N ASP A 88 -2.74 -3.61 -10.73
CA ASP A 88 -3.40 -4.50 -11.68
C ASP A 88 -4.38 -5.47 -11.00
N ARG A 89 -4.04 -5.98 -9.80
CA ARG A 89 -4.91 -6.91 -9.04
C ARG A 89 -6.24 -6.27 -8.63
N PRO A 90 -6.27 -5.12 -7.92
CA PRO A 90 -7.55 -4.48 -7.60
C PRO A 90 -8.27 -3.97 -8.85
N ILE A 91 -7.57 -3.45 -9.86
CA ILE A 91 -8.18 -3.01 -11.13
C ILE A 91 -8.96 -4.16 -11.79
N GLN A 92 -8.36 -5.35 -11.88
CA GLN A 92 -9.03 -6.52 -12.46
C GLN A 92 -10.31 -6.89 -11.72
N LYS A 93 -10.31 -6.85 -10.38
CA LYS A 93 -11.49 -7.14 -9.55
C LYS A 93 -12.59 -6.10 -9.74
N ILE A 94 -12.21 -4.82 -9.78
CA ILE A 94 -13.15 -3.70 -10.00
C ILE A 94 -13.79 -3.79 -11.39
N GLY A 95 -12.98 -4.04 -12.41
CA GLY A 95 -13.46 -4.23 -13.78
C GLY A 95 -14.37 -5.46 -13.93
N ALA A 96 -14.06 -6.56 -13.26
CA ALA A 96 -14.92 -7.76 -13.25
C ALA A 96 -16.30 -7.50 -12.62
N ALA A 97 -16.40 -6.54 -11.69
CA ALA A 97 -17.67 -6.08 -11.13
C ALA A 97 -18.39 -5.05 -12.00
N GLY A 98 -17.83 -4.67 -13.17
CA GLY A 98 -18.38 -3.66 -14.05
C GLY A 98 -18.29 -2.24 -13.50
N LYS A 99 -17.37 -1.98 -12.56
CA LYS A 99 -17.17 -0.69 -11.91
C LYS A 99 -15.94 0.03 -12.48
N ARG A 100 -15.87 1.34 -12.24
CA ARG A 100 -14.72 2.18 -12.62
C ARG A 100 -13.73 2.32 -11.48
N PHE A 101 -12.54 2.82 -11.77
CA PHE A 101 -11.52 3.07 -10.76
C PHE A 101 -10.82 4.40 -10.96
N MET A 102 -10.24 4.90 -9.87
CA MET A 102 -9.36 6.06 -9.85
C MET A 102 -8.01 5.64 -9.26
N ILE A 103 -6.90 6.19 -9.75
CA ILE A 103 -5.56 5.90 -9.24
C ILE A 103 -5.04 7.13 -8.49
N SER A 104 -4.53 6.93 -7.27
CA SER A 104 -3.97 8.00 -6.44
C SER A 104 -2.64 7.56 -5.84
N PRO A 105 -1.49 7.90 -6.46
CA PRO A 105 -0.19 7.68 -5.86
C PRO A 105 0.02 8.57 -4.63
N ILE A 106 0.63 8.04 -3.57
CA ILE A 106 0.86 8.75 -2.31
C ILE A 106 2.35 8.83 -2.03
N ILE A 107 2.81 10.05 -1.70
CA ILE A 107 4.23 10.38 -1.52
C ILE A 107 4.65 10.38 -0.04
N PRO A 108 3.95 10.98 0.93
CA PRO A 108 4.36 10.89 2.34
C PRO A 108 3.77 9.66 3.05
N ASP A 109 4.08 9.51 4.35
CA ASP A 109 3.70 8.36 5.20
C ASP A 109 4.35 7.02 4.78
N GLY A 110 5.63 7.05 4.45
CA GLY A 110 6.34 5.90 3.86
C GLY A 110 6.01 5.70 2.37
N GLY A 111 5.33 6.68 1.77
CA GLY A 111 5.04 6.73 0.34
C GLY A 111 6.28 6.92 -0.54
N VAL A 112 7.32 7.62 -0.07
CA VAL A 112 8.55 7.82 -0.84
C VAL A 112 9.42 6.57 -0.73
N PRO A 113 9.87 5.98 -1.86
CA PRO A 113 10.85 4.90 -1.82
C PRO A 113 12.16 5.33 -1.15
N GLN A 114 12.75 4.45 -0.33
CA GLN A 114 14.01 4.75 0.37
C GLN A 114 15.15 5.14 -0.58
N TRP A 115 15.20 4.57 -1.78
CA TRP A 115 16.24 4.87 -2.78
C TRP A 115 16.25 6.35 -3.21
N VAL A 116 15.14 7.08 -3.07
CA VAL A 116 15.06 8.51 -3.37
C VAL A 116 15.83 9.33 -2.33
N PHE A 117 15.73 8.94 -1.06
CA PHE A 117 16.50 9.54 0.03
C PHE A 117 17.98 9.15 -0.06
N ASP A 118 18.28 7.90 -0.43
CA ASP A 118 19.65 7.44 -0.68
C ASP A 118 20.29 8.19 -1.86
N ALA A 119 19.48 8.63 -2.84
CA ALA A 119 19.88 9.50 -3.94
C ALA A 119 20.05 10.99 -3.55
N GLY A 120 19.79 11.35 -2.29
CA GLY A 120 20.06 12.67 -1.73
C GLY A 120 18.83 13.56 -1.55
N ALA A 121 17.60 13.07 -1.71
CA ALA A 121 16.43 13.83 -1.29
C ALA A 121 16.44 14.06 0.23
N THR A 122 16.03 15.25 0.67
CA THR A 122 15.95 15.59 2.10
C THR A 122 14.53 15.39 2.64
N TRP A 123 14.41 15.30 3.96
CA TRP A 123 13.15 15.10 4.67
C TRP A 123 13.14 15.81 6.01
N ILE A 124 11.95 16.07 6.54
CA ILE A 124 11.73 16.49 7.92
C ILE A 124 11.18 15.29 8.71
N THR A 125 11.72 15.08 9.90
CA THR A 125 11.30 13.96 10.76
C THR A 125 10.04 14.34 11.53
N LYS A 126 8.95 13.60 11.31
CA LYS A 126 7.80 13.58 12.21
C LYS A 126 8.25 12.90 13.51
N LEU A 127 8.33 13.66 14.58
CA LEU A 127 8.57 13.10 15.91
C LEU A 127 7.24 12.69 16.51
N GLU A 128 6.80 11.46 16.20
CA GLU A 128 5.80 10.79 17.01
C GLU A 128 6.29 9.40 17.36
N GLY A 129 6.80 9.28 18.59
CA GLY A 129 7.20 8.04 19.23
C GLY A 129 8.51 7.44 18.71
N ALA A 130 9.32 6.94 19.64
CA ALA A 130 10.57 6.25 19.34
C ALA A 130 10.30 4.86 18.74
N TYR A 131 10.60 4.64 17.44
CA TYR A 131 11.01 3.30 16.96
C TYR A 131 12.15 2.79 17.86
N PRO A 132 12.45 1.49 17.97
CA PRO A 132 13.61 1.00 18.70
C PRO A 132 14.88 1.75 18.35
N VAL A 133 15.21 2.78 19.13
CA VAL A 133 16.32 3.69 18.84
C VAL A 133 17.66 3.02 19.16
N ASP A 134 17.64 1.79 19.68
CA ASP A 134 18.80 0.92 19.93
C ASP A 134 18.92 -0.30 19.00
N GLY A 135 17.84 -0.79 18.36
CA GLY A 135 17.85 -1.93 17.44
C GLY A 135 17.74 -3.31 18.11
N THR A 136 17.81 -4.37 17.29
CA THR A 136 17.81 -5.76 17.74
C THR A 136 19.13 -6.43 17.38
N ASN A 137 19.79 -7.06 18.35
CA ASN A 137 20.94 -7.91 18.08
C ASN A 137 20.45 -9.30 17.67
N PHE A 138 20.94 -9.78 16.53
CA PHE A 138 20.75 -11.13 16.04
C PHE A 138 22.05 -11.91 16.16
N TYR A 139 21.95 -13.16 16.60
CA TYR A 139 23.06 -14.08 16.75
C TYR A 139 22.76 -15.42 16.09
N VAL A 140 23.76 -15.98 15.42
CA VAL A 140 23.73 -17.37 14.97
C VAL A 140 24.98 -18.06 15.50
N ASP A 141 24.81 -19.11 16.30
CA ASP A 141 25.91 -20.02 16.64
C ASP A 141 25.69 -21.36 15.94
N VAL A 142 26.72 -21.86 15.26
CA VAL A 142 26.72 -23.19 14.65
C VAL A 142 27.53 -24.12 15.55
N VAL A 143 26.85 -25.04 16.24
CA VAL A 143 27.47 -25.94 17.21
C VAL A 143 27.64 -27.32 16.60
N ALA A 144 28.87 -27.86 16.62
CA ALA A 144 29.17 -29.24 16.23
C ALA A 144 30.10 -29.89 17.28
N GLY A 145 29.80 -31.11 17.70
CA GLY A 145 30.56 -31.80 18.76
C GLY A 145 30.59 -31.02 20.08
N GLY A 146 29.53 -30.28 20.41
CA GLY A 146 29.43 -29.47 21.64
C GLY A 146 30.21 -28.15 21.63
N GLN A 147 30.87 -27.79 20.52
CA GLN A 147 31.63 -26.55 20.38
C GLN A 147 31.03 -25.64 19.30
N VAL A 148 31.05 -24.32 19.53
CA VAL A 148 30.72 -23.33 18.49
C VAL A 148 31.82 -23.37 17.43
N LYS A 149 31.47 -23.76 16.20
CA LYS A 149 32.37 -23.84 15.05
C LYS A 149 32.31 -22.61 14.15
N ALA A 150 31.16 -21.93 14.14
CA ALA A 150 30.98 -20.64 13.47
C ALA A 150 29.99 -19.80 14.27
N ALA A 151 30.19 -18.48 14.28
CA ALA A 151 29.31 -17.53 14.95
C ALA A 151 29.07 -16.30 14.07
N PHE A 152 27.89 -15.71 14.22
CA PHE A 152 27.49 -14.47 13.58
C PHE A 152 26.79 -13.58 14.61
N GLN A 153 27.07 -12.29 14.54
CA GLN A 153 26.38 -11.27 15.31
C GLN A 153 26.11 -10.04 14.44
N ASN A 154 24.89 -9.52 14.49
CA ASN A 154 24.53 -8.28 13.82
C ASN A 154 23.55 -7.46 14.66
N LEU A 155 23.85 -6.18 14.83
CA LEU A 155 22.89 -5.22 15.36
C LEU A 155 22.10 -4.62 14.21
N HIS A 156 20.85 -5.04 14.08
CA HIS A 156 19.95 -4.56 13.04
C HIS A 156 19.12 -3.38 13.56
N ARG A 157 19.09 -2.28 12.82
CA ARG A 157 18.40 -1.02 13.20
C ARG A 157 17.48 -0.46 12.11
N GLU A 158 17.55 -1.02 10.92
CA GLU A 158 16.83 -0.52 9.75
C GLU A 158 15.48 -1.26 9.62
N LEU A 159 14.48 -0.60 9.03
CA LEU A 159 13.24 -1.24 8.59
C LEU A 159 13.44 -1.73 7.17
N LYS A 160 14.35 -2.69 7.01
CA LYS A 160 14.78 -3.19 5.73
C LYS A 160 15.34 -4.59 5.89
N TRP A 161 14.95 -5.50 4.99
CA TRP A 161 15.58 -6.81 4.94
C TRP A 161 17.06 -6.71 4.57
N ARG A 162 17.91 -7.38 5.36
CA ARG A 162 19.34 -7.53 5.09
C ARG A 162 19.69 -9.01 5.00
N SER A 163 20.17 -9.44 3.84
CA SER A 163 20.55 -10.83 3.61
C SER A 163 21.96 -11.11 4.12
N HIS A 164 22.11 -12.28 4.74
CA HIS A 164 23.36 -12.77 5.32
C HIS A 164 23.53 -14.26 5.00
N SER A 165 24.78 -14.71 5.03
CA SER A 165 25.15 -16.10 4.79
C SER A 165 26.34 -16.52 5.64
N MET A 166 26.34 -17.78 6.08
CA MET A 166 27.48 -18.42 6.75
C MET A 166 27.90 -19.68 5.98
N ASP A 167 29.20 -19.86 5.75
CA ASP A 167 29.73 -21.04 5.08
C ASP A 167 29.83 -22.22 6.06
N LEU A 168 29.09 -23.28 5.78
CA LEU A 168 29.05 -24.54 6.53
C LEU A 168 29.75 -25.69 5.81
N THR A 169 30.44 -25.43 4.70
CA THR A 169 31.02 -26.45 3.82
C THR A 169 32.01 -27.37 4.55
N SER A 170 32.77 -26.85 5.52
CA SER A 170 33.70 -27.62 6.34
C SER A 170 33.02 -28.58 7.32
N LEU A 171 31.72 -28.38 7.58
CA LEU A 171 30.89 -29.19 8.48
C LEU A 171 29.99 -30.17 7.73
N ALA A 172 30.09 -30.25 6.40
CA ALA A 172 29.28 -31.14 5.58
C ALA A 172 29.36 -32.60 6.07
N GLY A 173 28.21 -33.27 6.15
CA GLY A 173 28.09 -34.64 6.67
C GLY A 173 28.08 -34.75 8.20
N GLN A 174 28.12 -33.64 8.94
CA GLN A 174 28.04 -33.64 10.40
C GLN A 174 26.64 -33.26 10.90
N ASN A 175 26.28 -33.74 12.08
CA ASN A 175 25.15 -33.21 12.84
C ASN A 175 25.56 -31.89 13.51
N VAL A 176 24.79 -30.84 13.24
CA VAL A 176 25.00 -29.52 13.83
C VAL A 176 23.75 -29.06 14.56
N VAL A 177 23.94 -28.14 15.50
CA VAL A 177 22.86 -27.36 16.08
C VAL A 177 23.00 -25.92 15.61
N LEU A 178 22.02 -25.42 14.86
CA LEU A 178 21.90 -24.01 14.53
C LEU A 178 21.15 -23.31 15.67
N ARG A 179 21.85 -22.41 16.35
CA ARG A 179 21.29 -21.64 17.45
C ARG A 179 21.02 -20.22 16.98
N LEU A 180 19.75 -19.90 16.73
CA LEU A 180 19.30 -18.56 16.39
C LEU A 180 18.92 -17.83 17.68
N SER A 181 19.39 -16.61 17.87
CA SER A 181 19.06 -15.84 19.07
C SER A 181 18.88 -14.36 18.81
N THR A 182 17.99 -13.75 19.58
CA THR A 182 17.82 -12.29 19.59
C THR A 182 18.01 -11.72 20.97
N ASP A 183 18.57 -10.53 21.03
CA ASP A 183 18.64 -9.66 22.22
C ASP A 183 18.12 -8.28 21.80
N CYS A 184 16.96 -7.92 22.35
CA CYS A 184 16.31 -6.66 22.05
C CYS A 184 16.76 -5.60 23.06
N GLY A 185 17.17 -4.43 22.56
CA GLY A 185 17.47 -3.28 23.40
C GLY A 185 16.26 -2.81 24.22
N LYS A 186 16.47 -1.82 25.10
CA LYS A 186 15.44 -1.29 26.01
C LYS A 186 14.21 -0.73 25.29
N ARG A 187 14.34 -0.39 24.01
CA ARG A 187 13.27 0.18 23.18
C ARG A 187 12.87 -0.73 22.01
N ALA A 188 13.45 -1.93 21.93
CA ALA A 188 13.11 -2.96 20.95
C ALA A 188 12.28 -4.08 21.59
N TYR A 189 11.43 -4.69 20.78
CA TYR A 189 10.55 -5.78 21.19
C TYR A 189 10.92 -7.04 20.42
N TYR A 190 11.00 -8.16 21.15
CA TYR A 190 11.31 -9.48 20.59
C TYR A 190 10.34 -9.88 19.48
N ASP A 191 9.06 -9.54 19.62
CA ASP A 191 7.97 -9.77 18.65
C ASP A 191 8.19 -9.14 17.29
N ASN A 192 9.09 -8.15 17.22
CA ASN A 192 9.42 -7.45 15.99
C ASN A 192 10.68 -8.00 15.33
N ALA A 193 11.45 -8.86 15.99
CA ALA A 193 12.63 -9.45 15.37
C ALA A 193 12.21 -10.55 14.39
N LEU A 194 12.56 -10.40 13.12
CA LEU A 194 12.19 -11.33 12.05
C LEU A 194 13.44 -11.98 11.44
N TRP A 195 13.44 -13.31 11.44
CA TRP A 195 14.37 -14.15 10.69
C TRP A 195 13.73 -14.51 9.35
N GLY A 196 14.02 -13.74 8.30
CA GLY A 196 13.52 -13.97 6.95
C GLY A 196 14.21 -15.15 6.28
N ARG A 197 13.42 -16.05 5.70
CA ARG A 197 13.91 -17.15 4.84
C ARG A 197 15.14 -17.94 5.36
N PRO A 198 15.24 -18.32 6.66
CA PRO A 198 16.39 -19.04 7.16
C PRO A 198 16.43 -20.47 6.61
N ARG A 199 17.51 -20.81 5.90
CA ARG A 199 17.64 -22.09 5.21
C ARG A 199 19.10 -22.48 4.99
N ILE A 200 19.33 -23.77 4.83
CA ILE A 200 20.60 -24.31 4.35
C ILE A 200 20.45 -24.58 2.86
N VAL A 201 21.40 -24.11 2.07
CA VAL A 201 21.45 -24.30 0.61
C VAL A 201 22.78 -24.91 0.20
N ALA A 202 22.76 -25.72 -0.85
CA ALA A 202 23.95 -26.12 -1.60
C ALA A 202 24.01 -25.29 -2.89
N ALA A 203 25.14 -24.64 -3.15
CA ALA A 203 25.33 -23.75 -4.31
C ALA A 203 26.73 -23.94 -4.93
N SER A 204 26.89 -23.61 -6.22
CA SER A 204 28.18 -23.75 -6.92
C SER A 204 29.14 -22.58 -6.66
N THR A 205 28.61 -21.45 -6.18
CA THR A 205 29.36 -20.21 -5.89
C THR A 205 29.61 -20.03 -4.38
N ARG A 206 30.82 -19.58 -4.02
CA ARG A 206 31.32 -19.51 -2.63
C ARG A 206 30.87 -18.30 -1.82
N SER A 207 30.38 -17.22 -2.44
CA SER A 207 30.05 -16.01 -1.68
C SER A 207 29.13 -15.05 -2.45
N GLY A 208 28.03 -14.65 -1.82
CA GLY A 208 27.12 -13.60 -2.32
C GLY A 208 25.71 -13.76 -1.73
N ALA A 209 24.90 -12.71 -1.82
CA ALA A 209 23.47 -12.80 -1.52
C ALA A 209 22.79 -13.68 -2.57
N LEU A 210 22.65 -14.98 -2.27
CA LEU A 210 22.02 -15.93 -3.17
C LEU A 210 20.51 -15.70 -3.20
N THR A 211 19.96 -15.44 -4.38
CA THR A 211 18.51 -15.41 -4.62
C THR A 211 18.00 -16.80 -4.95
N GLU A 212 16.74 -17.10 -4.62
CA GLU A 212 16.10 -18.41 -4.89
C GLU A 212 16.01 -18.75 -6.39
N ALA A 213 16.13 -17.76 -7.27
CA ALA A 213 15.97 -17.92 -8.71
C ALA A 213 17.28 -18.33 -9.44
N ALA A 214 18.38 -18.54 -8.71
CA ALA A 214 19.61 -19.04 -9.31
C ALA A 214 19.49 -20.56 -9.51
N ASP A 215 19.62 -21.02 -10.76
CA ASP A 215 19.47 -22.43 -11.17
C ASP A 215 20.41 -23.41 -10.43
N ASP A 216 21.46 -22.91 -9.77
CA ASP A 216 22.46 -23.70 -9.05
C ASP A 216 22.23 -23.79 -7.52
N VAL A 217 21.16 -23.18 -6.99
CA VAL A 217 20.87 -23.16 -5.54
C VAL A 217 19.84 -24.23 -5.17
N LYS A 218 20.28 -25.28 -4.46
CA LYS A 218 19.41 -26.32 -3.93
C LYS A 218 19.13 -26.12 -2.44
N VAL A 219 17.86 -25.92 -2.07
CA VAL A 219 17.45 -25.89 -0.65
C VAL A 219 17.58 -27.29 -0.04
N VAL A 220 18.38 -27.38 1.02
CA VAL A 220 18.69 -28.62 1.74
C VAL A 220 17.84 -28.73 3.01
N SER A 221 17.64 -27.62 3.71
CA SER A 221 16.82 -27.57 4.92
C SER A 221 16.18 -26.19 5.04
N ASN A 222 14.88 -26.14 5.32
CA ASN A 222 14.12 -24.92 5.56
C ASN A 222 13.74 -24.85 7.04
N LEU A 223 14.32 -23.93 7.78
CA LEU A 223 14.12 -23.86 9.23
C LEU A 223 12.69 -23.43 9.60
N GLN A 224 11.96 -22.75 8.71
CA GLN A 224 10.55 -22.41 8.95
C GLN A 224 9.68 -23.67 9.09
N GLN A 225 9.95 -24.69 8.27
CA GLN A 225 9.21 -25.97 8.33
C GLN A 225 9.59 -26.79 9.57
N ALA A 226 10.71 -26.47 10.23
CA ALA A 226 11.24 -27.16 11.39
C ALA A 226 11.01 -26.40 12.71
N CYS A 227 10.28 -25.27 12.70
CA CYS A 227 10.00 -24.46 13.89
C CYS A 227 9.45 -25.28 15.08
N ASP A 228 8.51 -26.19 14.83
CA ASP A 228 7.89 -27.02 15.86
C ASP A 228 8.85 -28.03 16.50
N SER A 229 9.98 -28.33 15.82
CA SER A 229 11.03 -29.22 16.32
C SER A 229 12.13 -28.49 17.08
N ALA A 230 12.11 -27.15 17.10
CA ALA A 230 13.15 -26.35 17.74
C ALA A 230 13.08 -26.46 19.27
N ASN A 231 14.25 -26.58 19.90
CA ASN A 231 14.35 -26.45 21.35
C ASN A 231 14.54 -24.98 21.72
N VAL A 232 13.52 -24.37 22.33
CA VAL A 232 13.49 -22.93 22.59
C VAL A 232 13.66 -22.66 24.09
N TYR A 233 14.52 -21.70 24.45
CA TYR A 233 14.78 -21.28 25.83
C TYR A 233 15.21 -19.80 25.91
N ILE A 234 15.26 -19.25 27.12
CA ILE A 234 15.82 -17.92 27.38
C ILE A 234 17.16 -18.02 28.11
N VAL A 235 18.00 -16.99 27.96
CA VAL A 235 19.24 -16.84 28.73
C VAL A 235 19.10 -15.62 29.63
N VAL A 236 19.24 -15.84 30.94
CA VAL A 236 19.21 -14.79 31.96
C VAL A 236 20.53 -14.89 32.74
N ASP A 237 21.32 -13.82 32.72
CA ASP A 237 22.63 -13.76 33.39
C ASP A 237 23.58 -14.92 33.04
N GLY A 238 23.50 -15.41 31.79
CA GLY A 238 24.33 -16.52 31.29
C GLY A 238 23.74 -17.90 31.53
N GLU A 239 22.65 -18.01 32.28
CA GLU A 239 22.00 -19.29 32.58
C GLU A 239 20.84 -19.59 31.61
N ARG A 240 20.77 -20.83 31.13
CA ARG A 240 19.67 -21.35 30.33
C ARG A 240 18.44 -21.59 31.22
N ARG A 241 17.29 -21.02 30.85
CA ARG A 241 16.00 -21.22 31.53
C ARG A 241 14.91 -21.60 30.52
N PRO A 242 13.96 -22.48 30.88
CA PRO A 242 12.86 -22.85 30.01
C PRO A 242 12.00 -21.62 29.62
N LEU A 243 11.33 -21.71 28.48
CA LEU A 243 10.29 -20.75 28.11
C LEU A 243 9.09 -20.90 29.08
N GLY A 244 8.60 -19.77 29.62
CA GLY A 244 7.30 -19.75 30.29
C GLY A 244 6.14 -20.01 29.31
N GLN A 245 4.93 -20.17 29.83
CA GLN A 245 3.74 -20.44 29.01
C GLN A 245 3.53 -19.36 27.92
N ARG A 246 3.24 -19.80 26.68
CA ARG A 246 2.93 -18.99 25.47
C ARG A 246 4.09 -18.28 24.76
N ALA A 247 5.35 -18.52 25.13
CA ALA A 247 6.46 -18.06 24.32
C ALA A 247 6.67 -18.93 23.07
N GLN A 248 7.14 -18.34 21.97
CA GLN A 248 7.29 -19.06 20.71
C GLN A 248 8.41 -18.51 19.82
N PHE A 249 9.00 -19.39 19.01
CA PHE A 249 9.83 -19.05 17.86
C PHE A 249 9.07 -19.51 16.62
N GLY A 250 8.09 -18.71 16.20
CA GLY A 250 6.99 -19.13 15.33
C GLY A 250 7.10 -18.58 13.92
N THR A 251 6.50 -19.28 12.95
CA THR A 251 6.48 -18.83 11.54
C THR A 251 5.50 -17.68 11.34
N CYS A 252 5.83 -16.74 10.45
CA CYS A 252 4.93 -15.68 9.97
C CYS A 252 5.25 -15.31 8.51
N SER A 253 4.24 -14.89 7.76
CA SER A 253 4.40 -14.41 6.38
C SER A 253 3.69 -13.08 6.11
N ASP A 254 2.90 -12.61 7.07
CA ASP A 254 2.07 -11.41 7.05
C ASP A 254 2.72 -10.21 7.78
N ARG A 255 3.99 -10.34 8.16
CA ARG A 255 4.74 -9.36 8.93
C ARG A 255 5.73 -8.61 8.03
N PRO A 256 5.37 -7.41 7.53
CA PRO A 256 6.27 -6.65 6.67
C PRO A 256 7.44 -6.05 7.46
N CYS A 257 8.56 -5.84 6.78
CA CYS A 257 9.72 -5.07 7.25
C CYS A 257 10.11 -4.15 6.08
N GLY A 258 10.03 -2.84 6.31
CA GLY A 258 10.21 -1.86 5.23
C GLY A 258 9.14 -1.94 4.16
N GLY A 259 7.90 -2.31 4.53
CA GLY A 259 6.79 -2.51 3.61
C GLY A 259 6.80 -3.84 2.86
N ILE A 260 7.82 -4.67 3.04
CA ILE A 260 7.96 -5.95 2.34
C ILE A 260 7.66 -7.11 3.28
N ALA A 261 6.56 -7.82 3.06
CA ALA A 261 6.23 -9.06 3.75
C ALA A 261 6.87 -10.26 3.04
N GLN A 262 7.41 -11.21 3.82
CA GLN A 262 7.98 -12.45 3.29
C GLN A 262 7.97 -13.57 4.34
N PRO A 263 8.13 -14.84 3.91
CA PRO A 263 8.22 -15.96 4.83
C PRO A 263 9.36 -15.77 5.84
N SER A 264 9.01 -15.72 7.11
CA SER A 264 9.93 -15.41 8.20
C SER A 264 9.57 -16.17 9.48
N ILE A 265 10.47 -16.10 10.46
CA ILE A 265 10.25 -16.61 11.80
C ILE A 265 10.33 -15.43 12.77
N TYR A 266 9.33 -15.26 13.63
CA TYR A 266 9.32 -14.25 14.68
C TYR A 266 9.55 -14.88 16.05
N MET A 267 9.90 -14.04 17.02
CA MET A 267 10.19 -14.46 18.38
C MET A 267 9.22 -13.79 19.33
N HIS A 268 8.58 -14.55 20.22
CA HIS A 268 7.71 -14.02 21.26
C HIS A 268 8.25 -14.44 22.63
N PRO A 269 8.62 -13.51 23.53
CA PRO A 269 9.09 -13.82 24.86
C PRO A 269 7.91 -14.28 25.74
N PRO A 270 8.14 -14.92 26.89
CA PRO A 270 7.03 -15.44 27.69
C PRO A 270 6.30 -14.30 28.43
N TRP A 271 4.96 -14.38 28.48
CA TRP A 271 4.11 -13.46 29.25
C TRP A 271 4.23 -13.68 30.77
N ASN A 272 4.57 -14.91 31.17
CA ASN A 272 4.75 -15.35 32.55
C ASN A 272 6.14 -15.95 32.73
N ASP A 273 6.67 -15.98 33.96
CA ASP A 273 7.86 -16.77 34.24
C ASP A 273 7.61 -18.29 34.10
N ALA A 274 8.68 -19.09 34.29
CA ALA A 274 8.60 -20.55 34.22
C ALA A 274 7.64 -21.16 35.26
N ASP A 275 7.32 -20.41 36.33
CA ASP A 275 6.44 -20.81 37.42
C ASP A 275 5.00 -20.27 37.23
N GLY A 276 4.71 -19.64 36.08
CA GLY A 276 3.39 -19.13 35.72
C GLY A 276 3.01 -17.80 36.38
N ARG A 277 3.94 -17.09 37.01
CA ARG A 277 3.69 -15.79 37.65
C ARG A 277 3.73 -14.68 36.61
N ALA A 278 2.80 -13.73 36.74
CA ALA A 278 2.72 -12.55 35.89
C ALA A 278 3.88 -11.60 36.21
N GLY A 279 4.62 -11.22 35.17
CA GLY A 279 5.74 -10.28 35.25
C GLY A 279 6.79 -10.66 34.22
N GLU A 280 7.15 -9.72 33.33
CA GLU A 280 8.23 -9.95 32.37
C GLU A 280 9.54 -10.21 33.14
N PRO A 281 10.14 -11.42 33.07
CA PRO A 281 11.53 -11.55 33.45
C PRO A 281 12.33 -10.56 32.59
N LYS A 282 13.40 -9.98 33.12
CA LYS A 282 14.36 -9.20 32.31
C LYS A 282 15.06 -10.15 31.33
N VAL A 283 14.36 -10.56 30.27
CA VAL A 283 14.87 -11.45 29.24
C VAL A 283 16.00 -10.71 28.55
N LYS A 284 17.22 -11.24 28.67
CA LYS A 284 18.39 -10.69 27.98
C LYS A 284 18.57 -11.30 26.60
N ARG A 285 18.20 -12.57 26.39
CA ARG A 285 18.32 -13.22 25.09
C ARG A 285 17.35 -14.39 24.97
N VAL A 286 16.61 -14.46 23.86
CA VAL A 286 15.78 -15.60 23.50
C VAL A 286 16.53 -16.45 22.48
N VAL A 287 16.46 -17.77 22.60
CA VAL A 287 17.27 -18.72 21.82
C VAL A 287 16.41 -19.86 21.29
N ALA A 288 16.57 -20.20 20.01
CA ALA A 288 16.04 -21.42 19.40
C ALA A 288 17.17 -22.28 18.82
N GLU A 289 17.21 -23.55 19.21
CA GLU A 289 18.16 -24.54 18.74
C GLU A 289 17.49 -25.50 17.75
N PHE A 290 18.01 -25.55 16.53
CA PHE A 290 17.59 -26.46 15.47
C PHE A 290 18.68 -27.52 15.27
N ALA A 291 18.37 -28.78 15.57
CA ALA A 291 19.24 -29.89 15.22
C ALA A 291 19.09 -30.19 13.73
N VAL A 292 20.20 -30.15 12.99
CA VAL A 292 20.22 -30.35 11.54
C VAL A 292 21.34 -31.31 11.16
N GLU A 293 20.99 -32.35 10.41
CA GLU A 293 21.98 -33.21 9.75
C GLU A 293 22.42 -32.53 8.44
N LEU A 294 23.69 -32.13 8.35
CA LEU A 294 24.20 -31.51 7.14
C LEU A 294 24.45 -32.58 6.06
N PRO A 295 24.10 -32.32 4.79
CA PRO A 295 24.35 -33.24 3.70
C PRO A 295 25.86 -33.45 3.54
N LYS A 296 26.22 -34.63 3.04
CA LYS A 296 27.60 -34.92 2.67
C LYS A 296 28.08 -33.94 1.59
N LYS A 297 29.36 -33.59 1.65
CA LYS A 297 29.99 -32.69 0.69
C LYS A 297 29.82 -33.20 -0.73
N THR A 298 29.24 -32.39 -1.61
CA THR A 298 29.27 -32.67 -3.05
C THR A 298 30.50 -31.97 -3.68
N PRO A 299 31.17 -32.57 -4.67
CA PRO A 299 32.28 -31.93 -5.36
C PRO A 299 31.85 -30.58 -5.96
N ASN A 300 32.70 -29.56 -5.83
CA ASN A 300 32.49 -28.21 -6.38
C ASN A 300 31.23 -27.48 -5.90
N SER A 301 30.69 -27.85 -4.73
CA SER A 301 29.62 -27.09 -4.07
C SER A 301 30.06 -26.54 -2.72
N SER A 302 29.43 -25.45 -2.34
CA SER A 302 29.43 -24.89 -1.00
C SER A 302 28.10 -25.15 -0.32
N LEU A 303 28.15 -25.43 0.98
CA LEU A 303 26.97 -25.54 1.83
C LEU A 303 26.86 -24.26 2.67
N LEU A 304 25.80 -23.51 2.49
CA LEU A 304 25.64 -22.19 3.10
C LEU A 304 24.37 -22.16 3.96
N PHE A 305 24.45 -21.58 5.15
CA PHE A 305 23.27 -21.16 5.90
C PHE A 305 22.95 -19.71 5.54
N THR A 306 21.83 -19.49 4.85
CA THR A 306 21.37 -18.17 4.39
C THR A 306 20.15 -17.74 5.19
N PHE A 307 20.09 -16.46 5.55
CA PHE A 307 18.98 -15.88 6.28
C PHE A 307 18.92 -14.37 6.04
N GLU A 308 17.79 -13.77 6.35
CA GLU A 308 17.57 -12.34 6.27
C GLU A 308 17.18 -11.82 7.64
N LEU A 309 17.69 -10.64 7.99
CA LEU A 309 17.36 -9.95 9.22
C LEU A 309 16.36 -8.84 8.89
N GLY A 310 15.29 -8.78 9.65
CA GLY A 310 14.30 -7.72 9.55
C GLY A 310 13.74 -7.31 10.90
N ILE A 311 13.24 -6.08 10.96
CA ILE A 311 12.42 -5.58 12.05
C ILE A 311 11.01 -5.37 11.50
N ARG A 312 10.04 -6.03 12.11
CA ARG A 312 8.62 -5.91 11.76
C ARG A 312 8.17 -4.45 11.78
N ASP A 313 7.46 -4.04 10.75
CA ASP A 313 6.68 -2.82 10.73
C ASP A 313 5.56 -2.94 11.78
N LEU A 314 5.53 -2.01 12.73
CA LEU A 314 4.47 -2.02 13.73
C LEU A 314 3.13 -1.59 13.07
N PRO A 315 1.98 -2.15 13.49
CA PRO A 315 0.67 -1.63 13.11
C PRO A 315 0.53 -0.17 13.56
N SER A 316 -0.23 0.61 12.80
CA SER A 316 -0.46 2.04 13.02
C SER A 316 -0.99 2.31 14.43
N GLY A 317 -0.11 2.71 15.35
CA GLY A 317 -0.49 3.03 16.74
C GLY A 317 0.65 3.22 17.73
N ARG A 318 1.89 2.81 17.42
CA ARG A 318 3.05 3.12 18.26
C ARG A 318 4.26 3.47 17.40
N ALA A 319 4.61 4.76 17.45
CA ALA A 319 5.92 5.32 17.11
C ALA A 319 6.39 5.14 15.66
N TYR A 320 6.28 6.17 14.82
CA TYR A 320 6.94 6.22 13.52
C TYR A 320 7.84 7.44 13.41
N ARG A 321 9.09 7.21 13.00
CA ARG A 321 9.85 8.26 12.30
C ARG A 321 9.30 8.32 10.88
N TYR A 322 8.12 8.92 10.71
CA TYR A 322 7.69 9.27 9.37
C TYR A 322 8.61 10.36 8.85
N GLN A 323 9.22 10.12 7.69
CA GLN A 323 9.96 11.12 6.95
C GLN A 323 8.97 11.82 6.03
N THR A 324 8.66 13.09 6.32
CA THR A 324 7.94 13.92 5.35
C THR A 324 8.99 14.49 4.40
N PRO A 325 8.97 14.13 3.11
CA PRO A 325 9.98 14.62 2.18
C PRO A 325 9.89 16.13 2.03
N VAL A 326 11.02 16.78 1.80
CA VAL A 326 11.05 18.19 1.40
C VAL A 326 10.63 18.25 -0.07
N TYR A 327 9.35 18.53 -0.31
CA TYR A 327 8.73 18.37 -1.63
C TYR A 327 9.40 19.16 -2.75
N TRP A 328 9.91 20.35 -2.45
CA TRP A 328 10.60 21.21 -3.41
C TRP A 328 12.06 20.81 -3.66
N HIS A 329 12.57 19.76 -3.01
CA HIS A 329 13.95 19.31 -3.21
C HIS A 329 14.15 18.76 -4.64
N PRO A 330 15.21 19.19 -5.36
CA PRO A 330 15.38 18.85 -6.78
C PRO A 330 15.48 17.34 -7.05
N VAL A 331 16.12 16.57 -6.16
CA VAL A 331 16.21 15.10 -6.29
C VAL A 331 14.82 14.47 -6.22
N LEU A 332 14.01 14.82 -5.22
CA LEU A 332 12.65 14.28 -5.09
C LEU A 332 11.82 14.63 -6.33
N ARG A 333 11.83 15.90 -6.75
CA ARG A 333 11.10 16.39 -7.92
C ARG A 333 11.47 15.60 -9.17
N GLU A 334 12.76 15.42 -9.44
CA GLU A 334 13.21 14.70 -10.62
C GLU A 334 12.77 13.23 -10.60
N LYS A 335 13.02 12.52 -9.49
CA LYS A 335 12.65 11.11 -9.37
C LYS A 335 11.15 10.89 -9.44
N TYR A 336 10.38 11.75 -8.78
CA TYR A 336 8.93 11.65 -8.79
C TYR A 336 8.34 11.94 -10.18
N LYS A 337 8.88 12.90 -10.93
CA LYS A 337 8.47 13.13 -12.32
C LYS A 337 8.75 11.91 -13.21
N GLN A 338 9.88 11.24 -13.03
CA GLN A 338 10.20 10.02 -13.77
C GLN A 338 9.19 8.90 -13.49
N PHE A 339 8.82 8.72 -12.22
CA PHE A 339 7.76 7.81 -11.80
C PHE A 339 6.40 8.15 -12.42
N ILE A 340 5.97 9.42 -12.34
CA ILE A 340 4.68 9.87 -12.90
C ILE A 340 4.63 9.56 -14.41
N MET A 341 5.72 9.81 -15.14
CA MET A 341 5.79 9.48 -16.56
C MET A 341 5.73 7.96 -16.83
N ALA A 342 6.29 7.13 -15.94
CA ALA A 342 6.16 5.68 -16.04
C ALA A 342 4.73 5.19 -15.75
N LEU A 343 4.08 5.79 -14.76
CA LEU A 343 2.67 5.53 -14.43
C LEU A 343 1.76 5.90 -15.62
N GLY A 344 1.98 7.08 -16.23
CA GLY A 344 1.27 7.52 -17.44
C GLY A 344 1.46 6.57 -18.61
N ARG A 345 2.70 6.15 -18.91
CA ARG A 345 2.97 5.15 -19.96
C ARG A 345 2.21 3.84 -19.75
N ARG A 346 1.96 3.44 -18.50
CA ARG A 346 1.30 2.17 -18.16
C ARG A 346 -0.22 2.26 -18.16
N TYR A 347 -0.81 3.35 -17.66
CA TYR A 347 -2.24 3.43 -17.34
C TYR A 347 -3.03 4.53 -18.08
N ASP A 348 -2.38 5.47 -18.77
CA ASP A 348 -3.12 6.46 -19.56
C ASP A 348 -4.03 5.74 -20.57
N GLY A 349 -5.29 6.16 -20.63
CA GLY A 349 -6.35 5.56 -21.44
C GLY A 349 -6.71 4.12 -21.09
N GLU A 350 -6.36 3.61 -19.90
CA GLU A 350 -6.78 2.28 -19.44
C GLU A 350 -8.31 2.19 -19.33
N PRO A 351 -8.96 1.15 -19.88
CA PRO A 351 -10.40 0.98 -19.78
C PRO A 351 -10.87 0.97 -18.32
N GLY A 352 -11.89 1.77 -18.00
CA GLY A 352 -12.45 1.87 -16.65
C GLY A 352 -11.73 2.85 -15.72
N LEU A 353 -10.55 3.37 -16.10
CA LEU A 353 -9.89 4.45 -15.38
C LEU A 353 -10.67 5.76 -15.57
N GLU A 354 -11.26 6.25 -14.49
CA GLU A 354 -12.02 7.51 -14.46
C GLU A 354 -11.11 8.73 -14.32
N LEU A 355 -10.17 8.65 -13.37
CA LEU A 355 -9.38 9.80 -12.92
C LEU A 355 -8.05 9.34 -12.33
N VAL A 356 -6.99 10.10 -12.57
CA VAL A 356 -5.72 9.96 -11.85
C VAL A 356 -5.51 11.17 -10.96
N TYR A 357 -5.42 10.95 -9.64
CA TYR A 357 -5.13 12.01 -8.70
C TYR A 357 -3.64 12.34 -8.67
N VAL A 358 -3.37 13.64 -8.63
CA VAL A 358 -2.05 14.22 -8.47
C VAL A 358 -1.64 14.07 -7.00
N GLY A 359 -0.81 13.08 -6.70
CA GLY A 359 -0.18 12.99 -5.39
C GLY A 359 0.79 14.16 -5.21
N THR A 360 0.53 15.07 -4.27
CA THR A 360 1.43 16.23 -4.02
C THR A 360 1.97 16.29 -2.60
N GLY A 361 1.15 15.96 -1.60
CA GLY A 361 1.51 16.02 -0.19
C GLY A 361 0.88 14.93 0.67
N THR A 362 0.64 15.23 1.95
CA THR A 362 0.15 14.29 2.98
C THR A 362 -1.16 13.68 2.58
N TYR A 363 -1.23 12.34 2.69
CA TYR A 363 -2.38 11.53 2.25
C TYR A 363 -2.70 11.62 0.74
N GLY A 364 -1.80 12.18 -0.07
CA GLY A 364 -2.03 12.46 -1.49
C GLY A 364 -2.54 13.87 -1.78
N GLU A 365 -2.91 14.63 -0.74
CA GLU A 365 -3.54 15.94 -0.83
C GLU A 365 -2.53 17.09 -0.83
N THR A 366 -2.97 18.32 -1.09
CA THR A 366 -2.13 19.52 -0.94
C THR A 366 -1.87 19.92 0.53
N ILE A 367 -1.52 18.94 1.36
CA ILE A 367 -1.10 19.12 2.76
C ILE A 367 0.42 18.95 2.83
N ILE A 368 1.14 19.93 3.37
CA ILE A 368 2.61 19.81 3.50
C ILE A 368 2.95 18.79 4.58
N SER A 369 2.53 19.08 5.82
CA SER A 369 2.68 18.20 6.97
C SER A 369 1.64 18.55 8.03
N PRO A 370 1.04 17.56 8.73
CA PRO A 370 0.22 17.78 9.92
C PRO A 370 0.93 18.57 11.03
N ASP A 371 2.26 18.60 11.04
CA ASP A 371 3.04 19.39 12.00
C ASP A 371 2.72 20.89 11.95
N LEU A 372 2.30 21.40 10.79
CA LEU A 372 1.97 22.81 10.58
C LEU A 372 0.59 23.19 11.12
N TRP A 373 -0.28 22.23 11.45
CA TRP A 373 -1.62 22.51 11.98
C TRP A 373 -1.59 23.15 13.37
N LYS A 374 -0.49 22.96 14.11
CA LYS A 374 -0.28 23.57 15.44
C LYS A 374 0.05 25.07 15.37
N GLY A 375 0.29 25.60 14.18
CA GLY A 375 0.55 27.01 13.94
C GLY A 375 1.93 27.30 13.38
N TRP A 376 2.03 28.47 12.73
CA TRP A 376 3.21 28.89 12.00
C TRP A 376 4.37 29.33 12.92
N ASP A 377 4.11 29.69 14.16
CA ASP A 377 5.16 30.16 15.09
C ASP A 377 5.82 29.01 15.90
N THR A 378 5.58 27.76 15.51
CA THR A 378 6.12 26.57 16.19
C THR A 378 7.55 26.26 15.75
N GLU A 379 8.30 25.56 16.61
CA GLU A 379 9.64 25.03 16.28
C GLU A 379 9.60 24.12 15.03
N LYS A 380 8.53 23.31 14.89
CA LYS A 380 8.36 22.51 13.68
C LYS A 380 8.13 23.34 12.42
N ALA A 381 7.31 24.39 12.49
CA ALA A 381 7.16 25.30 11.36
C ALA A 381 8.48 26.03 11.03
N GLU A 382 9.34 26.28 12.03
CA GLU A 382 10.69 26.81 11.81
C GLU A 382 11.61 25.82 11.09
N GLU A 383 11.60 24.54 11.44
CA GLU A 383 12.32 23.51 10.68
C GLU A 383 11.91 23.49 9.20
N TRP A 384 10.61 23.59 8.92
CA TRP A 384 10.09 23.68 7.56
C TRP A 384 10.59 24.93 6.82
N ARG A 385 10.61 26.10 7.48
CA ARG A 385 11.17 27.33 6.91
C ARG A 385 12.67 27.20 6.62
N GLN A 386 13.43 26.61 7.53
CA GLN A 386 14.87 26.36 7.34
C GLN A 386 15.15 25.38 6.20
N ALA A 387 14.23 24.43 5.96
CA ALA A 387 14.26 23.57 4.78
C ALA A 387 13.83 24.28 3.48
N GLY A 388 13.47 25.57 3.53
CA GLY A 388 13.12 26.39 2.37
C GLY A 388 11.62 26.53 2.11
N LEU A 389 10.75 26.17 3.07
CA LEU A 389 9.30 26.31 2.88
C LEU A 389 8.92 27.79 2.76
N THR A 390 8.38 28.14 1.60
CA THR A 390 7.70 29.41 1.36
C THR A 390 6.37 29.15 0.65
N HIS A 391 5.50 30.16 0.61
CA HIS A 391 4.25 30.10 -0.15
C HIS A 391 4.52 29.79 -1.63
N ASP A 392 5.48 30.49 -2.23
CA ASP A 392 5.82 30.34 -3.65
C ASP A 392 6.50 28.99 -3.93
N ALA A 393 7.37 28.50 -3.05
CA ALA A 393 8.00 27.19 -3.21
C ALA A 393 6.97 26.05 -3.19
N TRP A 394 5.98 26.13 -2.30
CA TRP A 394 4.89 25.16 -2.23
C TRP A 394 4.00 25.19 -3.47
N VAL A 395 3.51 26.38 -3.85
CA VAL A 395 2.64 26.55 -5.03
C VAL A 395 3.38 26.14 -6.30
N ALA A 396 4.64 26.52 -6.47
CA ALA A 396 5.44 26.16 -7.64
C ALA A 396 5.64 24.64 -7.75
N TYR A 397 5.91 23.96 -6.64
CA TYR A 397 6.00 22.50 -6.61
C TYR A 397 4.67 21.84 -7.00
N VAL A 398 3.55 22.23 -6.37
CA VAL A 398 2.23 21.66 -6.68
C VAL A 398 1.90 21.85 -8.17
N ASN A 399 2.10 23.05 -8.71
CA ASN A 399 1.81 23.35 -10.11
C ASN A 399 2.71 22.54 -11.08
N GLU A 400 3.99 22.35 -10.77
CA GLU A 400 4.88 21.51 -11.58
C GLU A 400 4.43 20.04 -11.60
N ILE A 401 4.06 19.49 -10.43
CA ILE A 401 3.58 18.11 -10.35
C ILE A 401 2.25 17.97 -11.09
N VAL A 402 1.33 18.92 -10.95
CA VAL A 402 0.09 18.98 -11.75
C VAL A 402 0.41 18.95 -13.24
N ASP A 403 1.30 19.82 -13.71
CA ASP A 403 1.70 19.88 -15.13
C ASP A 403 2.34 18.56 -15.60
N THR A 404 3.09 17.89 -14.73
CA THR A 404 3.70 16.57 -15.02
C THR A 404 2.63 15.50 -15.21
N TYR A 405 1.62 15.44 -14.33
CA TYR A 405 0.50 14.50 -14.50
C TYR A 405 -0.30 14.80 -15.76
N VAL A 406 -0.59 16.07 -16.05
CA VAL A 406 -1.27 16.47 -17.30
C VAL A 406 -0.49 16.01 -18.54
N ALA A 407 0.85 16.11 -18.51
CA ALA A 407 1.68 15.61 -19.60
C ALA A 407 1.73 14.07 -19.69
N ALA A 408 1.67 13.38 -18.55
CA ALA A 408 1.73 11.92 -18.47
C ALA A 408 0.40 11.23 -18.83
N PHE A 409 -0.73 11.92 -18.64
CA PHE A 409 -2.09 11.40 -18.85
C PHE A 409 -2.89 12.24 -19.84
N PRO A 410 -2.51 12.29 -21.13
CA PRO A 410 -3.22 13.09 -22.11
C PRO A 410 -4.59 12.53 -22.52
N ARG A 411 -4.89 11.26 -22.22
CA ARG A 411 -6.19 10.60 -22.54
C ARG A 411 -7.03 10.30 -21.31
N THR A 412 -6.45 10.42 -20.11
CA THR A 412 -7.14 10.17 -18.85
C THR A 412 -7.28 11.47 -18.06
N PRO A 413 -8.48 11.78 -17.52
CA PRO A 413 -8.67 12.90 -16.61
C PRO A 413 -7.67 12.90 -15.44
N VAL A 414 -7.22 14.10 -15.07
CA VAL A 414 -6.35 14.33 -13.90
C VAL A 414 -7.13 15.13 -12.85
N GLY A 415 -6.97 14.79 -11.56
CA GLY A 415 -7.63 15.47 -10.44
C GLY A 415 -6.66 15.90 -9.34
N LEU A 416 -6.93 17.02 -8.69
CA LEU A 416 -6.11 17.56 -7.59
C LEU A 416 -6.96 17.69 -6.33
N GLN A 417 -6.52 17.05 -5.25
CA GLN A 417 -7.14 17.18 -3.94
C GLN A 417 -6.58 18.36 -3.18
N ILE A 418 -7.41 19.38 -2.97
CA ILE A 418 -7.04 20.66 -2.39
C ILE A 418 -7.48 20.69 -0.94
N SER A 419 -6.49 20.82 -0.05
CA SER A 419 -6.65 20.82 1.39
C SER A 419 -5.78 21.87 2.07
N GLY A 420 -5.86 21.91 3.40
CA GLY A 420 -5.10 22.85 4.23
C GLY A 420 -3.61 22.57 4.21
N SER A 421 -2.86 23.35 3.43
CA SER A 421 -1.39 23.26 3.35
C SER A 421 -0.68 23.47 4.69
N GLY A 422 -1.31 24.18 5.63
CA GLY A 422 -0.70 24.60 6.90
C GLY A 422 0.10 25.91 6.81
N LEU A 423 0.17 26.53 5.62
CA LEU A 423 0.79 27.83 5.44
C LEU A 423 -0.06 28.98 6.03
N PRO A 424 0.58 30.09 6.44
CA PRO A 424 -0.13 31.33 6.68
C PRO A 424 -0.91 31.75 5.44
N ASN A 425 -2.16 32.19 5.65
CA ASN A 425 -3.08 32.50 4.56
C ASN A 425 -3.24 31.33 3.57
N ASN A 426 -3.66 30.18 4.10
CA ASN A 426 -3.92 28.98 3.34
C ASN A 426 -4.87 29.21 2.14
N ALA A 427 -5.83 30.14 2.26
CA ALA A 427 -6.73 30.53 1.18
C ALA A 427 -5.97 30.99 -0.08
N ARG A 428 -4.87 31.73 0.08
CA ARG A 428 -4.02 32.17 -1.03
C ARG A 428 -3.35 30.98 -1.71
N ALA A 429 -2.86 30.00 -0.94
CA ALA A 429 -2.18 28.82 -1.50
C ALA A 429 -3.17 27.95 -2.27
N ALA A 430 -4.29 27.60 -1.62
CA ALA A 430 -5.37 26.82 -2.20
C ALA A 430 -5.89 27.47 -3.49
N ARG A 431 -6.08 28.80 -3.49
CA ARG A 431 -6.51 29.54 -4.68
C ARG A 431 -5.53 29.43 -5.83
N ALA A 432 -4.24 29.67 -5.58
CA ALA A 432 -3.23 29.66 -6.62
C ALA A 432 -3.12 28.29 -7.31
N VAL A 433 -3.17 27.20 -6.54
CA VAL A 433 -3.10 25.84 -7.10
C VAL A 433 -4.43 25.43 -7.78
N ALA A 434 -5.58 25.83 -7.24
CA ALA A 434 -6.89 25.58 -7.84
C ALA A 434 -7.05 26.28 -9.20
N GLU A 435 -6.65 27.55 -9.28
CA GLU A 435 -6.73 28.34 -10.51
C GLU A 435 -5.76 27.79 -11.58
N HIS A 436 -4.55 27.39 -11.19
CA HIS A 436 -3.61 26.71 -12.10
C HIS A 436 -4.20 25.39 -12.62
N ALA A 437 -4.69 24.53 -11.73
CA ALA A 437 -5.34 23.26 -12.10
C ALA A 437 -6.52 23.48 -13.07
N ALA A 438 -7.39 24.45 -12.78
CA ALA A 438 -8.51 24.79 -13.65
C ALA A 438 -8.07 25.24 -15.07
N THR A 439 -6.97 26.00 -15.20
CA THR A 439 -6.44 26.40 -16.52
C THR A 439 -5.97 25.21 -17.37
N LYS A 440 -5.64 24.09 -16.71
CA LYS A 440 -5.25 22.82 -17.32
C LYS A 440 -6.40 21.83 -17.44
N ARG A 441 -7.63 22.23 -17.06
CA ARG A 441 -8.82 21.35 -16.96
C ARG A 441 -8.58 20.15 -16.05
N VAL A 442 -7.79 20.34 -15.00
CA VAL A 442 -7.60 19.35 -13.93
C VAL A 442 -8.78 19.49 -12.97
N GLU A 443 -9.41 18.38 -12.64
CA GLU A 443 -10.48 18.29 -11.65
C GLU A 443 -9.98 18.81 -10.29
N VAL A 444 -10.83 19.54 -9.56
CA VAL A 444 -10.47 20.07 -8.23
C VAL A 444 -11.40 19.55 -7.16
N GLN A 445 -10.83 18.83 -6.19
CA GLN A 445 -11.57 18.20 -5.11
C GLN A 445 -11.25 18.86 -3.77
N TYR A 446 -12.24 18.92 -2.87
CA TYR A 446 -12.00 19.22 -1.46
C TYR A 446 -12.29 18.01 -0.57
N ASP A 447 -11.34 17.69 0.31
CA ASP A 447 -11.43 16.62 1.30
C ASP A 447 -11.79 17.19 2.67
N GLY A 448 -12.79 16.61 3.33
CA GLY A 448 -13.29 17.15 4.60
C GLY A 448 -14.72 17.65 4.57
N ALA A 449 -15.50 17.29 3.56
CA ALA A 449 -16.90 17.65 3.51
C ALA A 449 -17.70 16.91 4.60
N THR A 450 -18.40 17.69 5.41
CA THR A 450 -19.43 17.25 6.37
C THR A 450 -20.64 18.15 6.23
N GLY A 451 -21.75 17.78 6.86
CA GLY A 451 -22.85 18.71 7.11
C GLY A 451 -22.37 19.91 7.92
N GLN A 452 -23.12 21.00 7.77
CA GLN A 452 -22.78 22.33 8.25
C GLN A 452 -22.78 22.42 9.80
N PRO A 453 -21.81 23.13 10.41
CA PRO A 453 -20.70 23.83 9.76
C PRO A 453 -19.59 22.88 9.31
N PHE A 454 -19.04 23.15 8.12
CA PHE A 454 -17.85 22.42 7.65
C PHE A 454 -16.72 22.55 8.66
N GLN A 455 -16.08 21.44 9.00
CA GLN A 455 -14.86 21.47 9.81
C GLN A 455 -13.74 22.16 9.02
N TRP A 456 -12.77 22.75 9.73
CA TRP A 456 -11.55 23.36 9.16
C TRP A 456 -11.77 24.41 8.05
N GLY A 457 -12.93 25.07 8.02
CA GLY A 457 -13.23 26.12 7.06
C GLY A 457 -13.61 25.59 5.67
N GLY A 458 -14.20 24.40 5.55
CA GLY A 458 -14.65 23.82 4.28
C GLY A 458 -15.50 24.74 3.39
N GLU A 459 -16.27 25.67 3.98
CA GLU A 459 -17.00 26.69 3.21
C GLU A 459 -16.10 27.55 2.32
N MET A 460 -14.88 27.84 2.78
CA MET A 460 -13.90 28.59 2.01
C MET A 460 -13.54 27.84 0.72
N TYR A 461 -13.36 26.52 0.80
CA TYR A 461 -13.01 25.71 -0.36
C TYR A 461 -14.19 25.59 -1.32
N ILE A 462 -15.43 25.46 -0.83
CA ILE A 462 -16.59 25.52 -1.73
C ILE A 462 -16.68 26.86 -2.45
N THR A 463 -16.49 27.97 -1.71
CA THR A 463 -16.49 29.31 -2.29
C THR A 463 -15.35 29.51 -3.30
N LEU A 464 -14.25 28.77 -3.14
CA LEU A 464 -13.10 28.79 -4.03
C LEU A 464 -13.31 27.92 -5.27
N LEU A 465 -13.74 26.67 -5.10
CA LEU A 465 -13.77 25.64 -6.14
C LEU A 465 -15.05 25.70 -6.97
N LYS A 466 -16.22 25.96 -6.35
CA LYS A 466 -17.50 26.00 -7.08
C LYS A 466 -17.50 27.01 -8.24
N PRO A 467 -16.94 28.23 -8.13
CA PRO A 467 -16.82 29.14 -9.27
C PRO A 467 -16.00 28.58 -10.45
N LEU A 468 -15.06 27.67 -10.19
CA LEU A 468 -14.24 27.02 -11.20
C LEU A 468 -14.97 25.86 -11.90
N SER A 469 -16.15 25.45 -11.43
CA SER A 469 -16.96 24.36 -12.01
C SER A 469 -17.39 24.60 -13.47
N SER A 470 -17.33 25.86 -13.94
CA SER A 470 -17.55 26.23 -15.33
C SER A 470 -16.36 25.91 -16.24
N GLN A 471 -15.16 25.75 -15.68
CA GLN A 471 -13.89 25.52 -16.39
C GLN A 471 -13.39 24.09 -16.24
N THR A 472 -13.67 23.46 -15.10
CA THR A 472 -13.20 22.10 -14.78
C THR A 472 -14.20 21.37 -13.88
N SER A 473 -14.12 20.04 -13.82
CA SER A 473 -14.89 19.24 -12.88
C SER A 473 -14.43 19.48 -11.44
N TRP A 474 -15.29 19.14 -10.48
CA TRP A 474 -14.99 19.25 -9.06
C TRP A 474 -15.66 18.16 -8.23
N GLY A 475 -15.04 17.83 -7.10
CA GLY A 475 -15.48 16.78 -6.20
C GLY A 475 -15.51 17.19 -4.73
N LEU A 476 -16.18 16.36 -3.93
CA LEU A 476 -16.17 16.43 -2.47
C LEU A 476 -15.93 15.04 -1.87
N GLU A 477 -15.04 14.96 -0.89
CA GLU A 477 -14.76 13.73 -0.12
C GLU A 477 -15.22 13.87 1.33
N THR A 478 -15.86 12.83 1.86
CA THR A 478 -16.25 12.72 3.28
C THR A 478 -15.06 12.96 4.19
N TYR A 479 -15.26 13.66 5.31
CA TYR A 479 -14.18 13.94 6.28
C TYR A 479 -13.52 12.70 6.90
N GLY A 480 -14.31 11.66 7.16
CA GLY A 480 -13.87 10.46 7.83
C GLY A 480 -14.97 9.41 7.73
N PRO A 481 -14.70 8.16 8.15
CA PRO A 481 -15.77 7.19 8.31
C PRO A 481 -16.78 7.72 9.32
N SER A 482 -18.07 7.59 9.02
CA SER A 482 -19.10 8.12 9.90
C SER A 482 -19.10 7.41 11.26
N PRO A 483 -19.46 8.08 12.37
CA PRO A 483 -19.55 7.45 13.69
C PRO A 483 -20.39 6.17 13.69
N GLY A 484 -21.52 6.18 12.97
CA GLY A 484 -22.42 5.03 12.80
C GLY A 484 -21.84 3.87 12.01
N ALA A 485 -20.72 4.06 11.31
CA ALA A 485 -19.98 3.04 10.55
C ALA A 485 -18.65 2.64 11.24
N GLY A 486 -18.48 2.95 12.53
CA GLY A 486 -17.28 2.62 13.30
C GLY A 486 -16.23 3.74 13.37
N GLY A 487 -16.54 4.92 12.83
CA GLY A 487 -15.67 6.10 12.87
C GLY A 487 -15.75 6.92 14.17
N GLY A 488 -15.69 6.29 15.34
CA GLY A 488 -15.97 6.93 16.64
C GLY A 488 -15.09 8.13 17.06
N ARG A 489 -14.10 8.53 16.25
CA ARG A 489 -13.26 9.73 16.47
C ARG A 489 -13.57 10.88 15.49
N TRP A 490 -14.39 10.62 14.47
CA TRP A 490 -14.73 11.56 13.41
C TRP A 490 -16.09 12.21 13.69
N GLN A 491 -16.32 13.40 13.14
CA GLN A 491 -17.54 14.18 13.34
C GLN A 491 -18.27 14.34 12.00
N GLY A 492 -19.60 14.50 12.07
CA GLY A 492 -20.49 14.49 10.89
C GLY A 492 -21.01 13.08 10.62
N ASP A 493 -22.32 12.93 10.47
CA ASP A 493 -22.93 11.66 10.09
C ASP A 493 -22.94 11.49 8.56
N PHE A 494 -23.20 10.28 8.06
CA PHE A 494 -23.26 10.03 6.63
C PHE A 494 -24.35 10.86 5.95
N GLY A 495 -25.53 11.01 6.58
CA GLY A 495 -26.63 11.81 6.06
C GLY A 495 -26.26 13.29 5.85
N ASP A 496 -25.46 13.85 6.76
CA ASP A 496 -24.94 15.22 6.69
C ASP A 496 -24.06 15.45 5.45
N PHE A 497 -23.21 14.47 5.12
CA PHE A 497 -22.43 14.52 3.89
C PHE A 497 -23.33 14.44 2.65
N VAL A 498 -24.34 13.56 2.66
CA VAL A 498 -25.28 13.45 1.53
C VAL A 498 -26.08 14.73 1.33
N ASP A 499 -26.48 15.42 2.40
CA ASP A 499 -27.11 16.74 2.32
C ASP A 499 -26.18 17.79 1.70
N CYS A 500 -24.88 17.73 2.03
CA CYS A 500 -23.87 18.57 1.41
C CYS A 500 -23.77 18.31 -0.11
N ILE A 501 -23.68 17.04 -0.54
CA ILE A 501 -23.66 16.68 -1.96
C ILE A 501 -24.93 17.17 -2.66
N ALA A 502 -26.11 16.95 -2.09
CA ALA A 502 -27.39 17.42 -2.65
C ALA A 502 -27.48 18.94 -2.77
N LYS A 503 -26.94 19.68 -1.80
CA LYS A 503 -26.93 21.16 -1.82
C LYS A 503 -25.99 21.72 -2.88
N HIS A 504 -24.84 21.07 -3.05
CA HIS A 504 -23.72 21.63 -3.82
C HIS A 504 -23.61 21.06 -5.23
N VAL A 505 -24.11 19.86 -5.46
CA VAL A 505 -24.20 19.14 -6.74
C VAL A 505 -22.82 19.04 -7.43
N PRO A 506 -21.81 18.42 -6.78
CA PRO A 506 -20.51 18.21 -7.39
C PRO A 506 -20.55 17.14 -8.48
N ASN A 507 -19.44 16.98 -9.21
CA ASN A 507 -19.30 15.91 -10.20
C ASN A 507 -18.95 14.59 -9.53
N TYR A 508 -18.06 14.63 -8.55
CA TYR A 508 -17.61 13.45 -7.82
C TYR A 508 -17.95 13.56 -6.33
N ALA A 509 -18.37 12.44 -5.76
CA ALA A 509 -18.49 12.25 -4.34
C ALA A 509 -17.62 11.05 -3.92
N LEU A 510 -16.77 11.23 -2.92
CA LEU A 510 -15.92 10.17 -2.38
C LEU A 510 -16.31 9.84 -0.95
N VAL A 511 -16.46 8.55 -0.66
CA VAL A 511 -16.98 8.02 0.60
C VAL A 511 -16.04 6.96 1.19
N TRP A 512 -15.88 6.96 2.51
CA TRP A 512 -15.08 5.96 3.21
C TRP A 512 -15.65 4.55 3.05
N TYR A 513 -14.78 3.55 2.94
CA TYR A 513 -15.19 2.15 2.74
C TYR A 513 -16.14 1.65 3.84
N GLN A 514 -16.02 2.13 5.08
CA GLN A 514 -16.89 1.71 6.17
C GLN A 514 -18.35 2.08 5.91
N ASP A 515 -18.60 3.29 5.39
CA ASP A 515 -19.94 3.74 5.03
C ASP A 515 -20.48 2.95 3.84
N VAL A 516 -19.63 2.62 2.87
CA VAL A 516 -20.01 1.77 1.73
C VAL A 516 -20.34 0.35 2.18
N VAL A 517 -19.52 -0.26 3.03
CA VAL A 517 -19.78 -1.60 3.60
C VAL A 517 -21.11 -1.62 4.32
N LYS A 518 -21.36 -0.62 5.18
CA LYS A 518 -22.62 -0.49 5.90
C LYS A 518 -23.82 -0.29 4.96
N ALA A 519 -23.64 0.38 3.83
CA ALA A 519 -24.68 0.55 2.81
C ALA A 519 -24.87 -0.66 1.87
N THR A 520 -23.95 -1.62 1.85
CA THR A 520 -23.95 -2.70 0.86
C THR A 520 -24.84 -3.85 1.31
N PRO A 521 -25.88 -4.23 0.53
CA PRO A 521 -26.69 -5.41 0.85
C PRO A 521 -25.82 -6.67 0.93
N GLU A 522 -26.23 -7.63 1.75
CA GLU A 522 -25.56 -8.95 1.94
C GLU A 522 -24.24 -8.92 2.73
N LEU A 523 -23.70 -7.75 3.08
CA LEU A 523 -22.56 -7.65 3.99
C LEU A 523 -23.00 -7.60 5.47
N GLU A 524 -22.13 -8.11 6.33
CA GLU A 524 -22.33 -8.05 7.79
C GLU A 524 -22.33 -6.57 8.25
N GLY A 525 -23.34 -6.20 9.04
CA GLY A 525 -23.52 -4.81 9.49
C GLY A 525 -24.28 -3.91 8.52
N HIS A 526 -24.89 -4.46 7.45
CA HIS A 526 -25.75 -3.72 6.53
C HIS A 526 -26.86 -2.93 7.24
N ASP A 527 -27.06 -1.68 6.81
CA ASP A 527 -28.08 -0.77 7.31
C ASP A 527 -28.88 -0.16 6.12
N PRO A 528 -30.20 -0.39 6.04
CA PRO A 528 -31.04 0.15 4.98
C PRO A 528 -31.05 1.69 4.89
N GLU A 529 -30.84 2.38 6.00
CA GLU A 529 -30.74 3.85 6.01
C GLU A 529 -29.47 4.32 5.29
N TRP A 530 -28.33 3.65 5.55
CA TRP A 530 -27.08 3.91 4.81
C TRP A 530 -27.23 3.62 3.32
N ALA A 531 -27.96 2.56 2.95
CA ALA A 531 -28.24 2.25 1.55
C ALA A 531 -29.08 3.35 0.88
N GLN A 532 -30.08 3.90 1.58
CA GLN A 532 -30.87 5.03 1.09
C GLN A 532 -30.00 6.29 0.93
N HIS A 533 -29.10 6.55 1.89
CA HIS A 533 -28.15 7.66 1.80
C HIS A 533 -27.19 7.50 0.61
N MET A 534 -26.62 6.31 0.38
CA MET A 534 -25.75 6.03 -0.78
C MET A 534 -26.48 6.32 -2.09
N ARG A 535 -27.71 5.81 -2.25
CA ARG A 535 -28.52 6.06 -3.45
C ARG A 535 -28.77 7.55 -3.66
N ARG A 536 -29.21 8.26 -2.62
CA ARG A 536 -29.45 9.70 -2.68
C ARG A 536 -28.17 10.48 -3.00
N CYS A 537 -27.03 10.03 -2.50
CA CYS A 537 -25.73 10.63 -2.81
C CYS A 537 -25.39 10.48 -4.30
N LEU A 538 -25.56 9.27 -4.86
CA LEU A 538 -25.37 9.01 -6.29
C LEU A 538 -26.33 9.84 -7.15
N GLU A 539 -27.59 9.98 -6.74
CA GLU A 539 -28.59 10.80 -7.44
C GLU A 539 -28.30 12.31 -7.38
N SER A 540 -27.44 12.74 -6.44
CA SER A 540 -27.13 14.15 -6.17
C SER A 540 -25.88 14.65 -6.90
N VAL A 541 -25.06 13.78 -7.48
CA VAL A 541 -23.94 14.19 -8.33
C VAL A 541 -24.40 14.45 -9.77
N SER A 542 -23.75 15.38 -10.46
CA SER A 542 -24.10 15.74 -11.84
C SER A 542 -22.86 15.73 -12.75
N PRO A 543 -22.97 15.36 -14.03
CA PRO A 543 -21.87 15.49 -14.98
C PRO A 543 -21.34 16.94 -15.08
N GLY A 544 -20.02 17.07 -15.26
CA GLY A 544 -19.31 18.35 -15.40
C GLY A 544 -18.76 18.56 -16.81
N PRO A 545 -18.07 19.69 -17.07
CA PRO A 545 -17.33 19.87 -18.32
C PRO A 545 -16.32 18.73 -18.48
N SER A 546 -16.56 17.84 -19.45
CA SER A 546 -15.73 16.66 -19.67
C SER A 546 -14.28 17.07 -19.92
N THR A 547 -13.36 16.51 -19.15
CA THR A 547 -11.90 16.65 -19.32
C THR A 547 -11.36 15.74 -20.43
N HIS A 548 -12.20 14.85 -20.97
CA HIS A 548 -11.86 13.95 -22.06
C HIS A 548 -11.88 14.70 -23.39
N ILE A 549 -10.70 14.88 -24.01
CA ILE A 549 -10.60 15.25 -25.42
C ILE A 549 -10.84 13.96 -26.23
N PRO A 550 -11.90 13.87 -27.06
CA PRO A 550 -12.08 12.72 -27.92
C PRO A 550 -10.85 12.48 -28.77
N ALA A 551 -10.46 11.22 -29.00
CA ALA A 551 -9.25 10.89 -29.77
C ALA A 551 -9.21 11.56 -31.16
N LYS A 552 -10.37 11.87 -31.74
CA LYS A 552 -10.54 12.60 -33.01
C LYS A 552 -10.17 14.09 -32.96
N ASP A 553 -10.13 14.68 -31.77
CA ASP A 553 -9.89 16.11 -31.53
C ASP A 553 -8.49 16.35 -30.91
N MET A 554 -7.65 15.31 -30.84
CA MET A 554 -6.27 15.38 -30.33
C MET A 554 -5.31 15.89 -31.43
N PRO A 555 -4.40 16.83 -31.15
CA PRO A 555 -3.41 17.29 -32.13
C PRO A 555 -2.42 16.17 -32.49
N GLU A 556 -2.18 15.95 -33.79
CA GLU A 556 -1.49 14.79 -34.39
C GLU A 556 -0.03 14.51 -33.94
N ASN A 557 0.55 15.29 -33.02
CA ASN A 557 2.00 15.32 -32.79
C ASN A 557 2.48 14.93 -31.38
N THR A 558 1.69 14.19 -30.60
CA THR A 558 2.02 13.86 -29.19
C THR A 558 2.31 12.39 -28.87
N LEU A 559 2.46 11.49 -29.85
CA LEU A 559 2.68 10.06 -29.56
C LEU A 559 4.09 9.58 -29.92
N PRO A 560 4.90 9.07 -28.96
CA PRO A 560 5.74 7.92 -29.22
C PRO A 560 4.83 6.67 -29.31
N ALA A 561 5.02 5.88 -30.37
CA ALA A 561 4.32 4.60 -30.54
C ALA A 561 4.56 3.68 -29.33
N LYS A 562 3.49 3.00 -28.86
CA LYS A 562 3.64 1.90 -27.91
C LYS A 562 4.57 0.84 -28.53
N PRO A 563 5.62 0.37 -27.83
CA PRO A 563 6.37 -0.80 -28.24
C PRO A 563 5.52 -2.07 -28.18
#